data_AF-A0A550GIJ8-F1
#
_entry.id   AF-A0A550GIJ8-F1
#
_cell.length_a   1.000
_cell.length_b   1.000
_cell.length_c   1.000
_cell.angle_alpha   90.00
_cell.angle_beta   90.00
_cell.angle_gamma   90.00
#
_symmetry.space_group_name_H-M   'P 1'
#
loop_
_entity.id
_entity.type
_entity.pdbx_description
1 polymer ?
#
loop_
_entity_poly.entity_id
_entity_poly.type
_entity_poly.pdbx_seq_one_letter_code
_entity_poly.pdbx_strand_id
1 'polypeptide(L)' 'MEFAKTKNMIWVKHVLGHKSVKNTEIYTHLCDFTSEEYYSATAKTVDEARKLIESGFGYVCDMDGVKLFSKRK' A
#
# COMPACT_ATOMS: atom_id res chain seq x y z
N MET A 1 -4.60 1.84 6.30
CA MET A 1 -5.43 2.69 7.19
C MET A 1 -4.59 3.17 8.38
N GLU A 2 -4.89 4.32 8.97
CA GLU A 2 -4.13 5.00 10.04
C GLU A 2 -3.67 4.10 11.21
N PHE A 3 -4.42 3.05 11.56
CA PHE A 3 -3.99 2.04 12.54
C PHE A 3 -2.71 1.29 12.14
N ALA A 4 -2.57 0.92 10.87
CA ALA A 4 -1.38 0.22 10.36
C ALA A 4 -0.12 1.11 10.37
N LYS A 5 -0.30 2.44 10.24
CA LYS A 5 0.80 3.41 10.25
C LYS A 5 1.21 3.82 11.66
N THR A 6 0.25 4.03 12.56
CA THR A 6 0.50 4.60 13.89
C THR A 6 0.55 3.53 15.00
N LYS A 7 -0.02 2.34 14.78
CA LYS A 7 -0.21 1.26 15.77
C LYS A 7 -0.84 1.73 17.09
N ASN A 8 -1.57 2.85 17.08
CA ASN A 8 -2.13 3.48 18.26
C ASN A 8 -3.66 3.48 18.20
N MET A 9 -4.27 2.71 19.10
CA MET A 9 -5.71 2.52 19.13
C MET A 9 -6.49 3.74 19.65
N ILE A 10 -5.87 4.57 20.50
CA ILE A 10 -6.49 5.80 21.02
C ILE A 10 -6.62 6.83 19.90
N TRP A 11 -5.58 6.96 19.08
CA TRP A 11 -5.60 7.90 17.97
C TRP A 11 -6.64 7.52 16.91
N VAL A 12 -6.75 6.22 16.58
CA VAL A 12 -7.78 5.72 15.65
C VAL A 12 -9.19 5.90 16.22
N LYS A 13 -9.37 5.74 17.53
CA LYS A 13 -10.63 6.08 18.20
C LYS A 13 -11.01 7.56 18.00
N HIS A 14 -10.05 8.48 18.12
CA HIS A 14 -10.27 9.91 17.88
C HIS A 14 -10.66 10.20 16.43
N VAL A 15 -9.93 9.63 15.46
CA VAL A 15 -10.19 9.85 14.03
C VAL A 15 -11.56 9.30 13.61
N LEU A 16 -11.93 8.11 14.10
CA LEU A 16 -13.23 7.48 13.80
C LEU A 16 -14.39 8.04 14.63
N GLY A 17 -14.14 8.93 15.60
CA GLY A 17 -15.18 9.52 16.45
C GLY A 17 -15.88 8.52 17.39
N HIS A 18 -15.27 7.37 17.66
CA HIS A 18 -15.88 6.34 18.51
C HIS A 18 -15.84 6.74 19.99
N LYS A 19 -16.97 6.59 20.69
CA LYS A 19 -17.08 6.90 22.13
C LYS A 19 -16.29 5.90 23.01
N SER A 20 -16.21 4.64 22.58
CA SER A 20 -15.54 3.54 23.31
C SER A 20 -14.43 2.89 22.48
N VAL A 21 -13.34 2.51 23.15
CA VAL A 21 -12.19 1.80 22.55
C VAL A 21 -12.59 0.41 22.08
N LYS A 22 -13.50 -0.27 22.78
CA LYS A 22 -13.99 -1.63 22.41
C LYS A 22 -14.61 -1.68 21.03
N ASN A 23 -15.34 -0.63 20.64
CA ASN A 23 -15.93 -0.58 19.30
C ASN A 23 -14.81 -0.53 18.25
N THR A 24 -13.79 0.30 18.46
CA THR A 24 -12.63 0.40 17.58
C THR A 24 -11.87 -0.92 17.43
N GLU A 25 -11.75 -1.71 18.50
CA GLU A 25 -11.08 -3.03 18.48
C GLU A 25 -11.79 -4.03 17.55
N ILE A 26 -13.13 -4.04 17.57
CA ILE A 26 -13.94 -4.85 16.64
C ILE A 26 -13.68 -4.43 15.19
N TYR A 27 -13.67 -3.12 14.91
CA TYR A 27 -13.41 -2.61 13.56
C TYR A 27 -11.98 -2.86 13.09
N THR A 28 -10.99 -2.90 13.99
CA THR A 28 -9.62 -3.28 13.63
C THR A 28 -9.53 -4.73 13.18
N HIS A 29 -10.28 -5.64 13.80
CA HIS A 29 -10.24 -7.05 13.42
C HIS A 29 -11.01 -7.35 12.11
N LEU A 30 -12.01 -6.54 11.78
CA LEU A 30 -12.76 -6.65 10.51
C LEU A 30 -12.07 -5.97 9.32
N CYS A 31 -11.12 -5.08 9.57
CA CYS A 31 -10.36 -4.43 8.53
C CYS A 31 -9.19 -5.34 8.16
N ASP A 32 -9.35 -6.12 7.09
CA ASP A 32 -8.29 -6.96 6.55
C ASP A 32 -7.05 -6.08 6.31
N PHE A 33 -6.02 -6.23 7.17
CA PHE A 33 -4.81 -5.42 7.18
C PHE A 33 -3.86 -5.77 6.03
N THR A 34 -4.41 -6.22 4.93
CA THR A 34 -3.69 -6.31 3.67
C THR A 34 -3.49 -4.88 3.17
N SER A 35 -2.66 -4.11 3.89
CA SER A 35 -1.93 -2.98 3.33
C SER A 35 -1.04 -3.58 2.26
N GLU A 36 -1.61 -3.74 1.07
CA GLU A 36 -0.85 -4.01 -0.12
C GLU A 36 -0.05 -2.73 -0.43
N GLU A 37 0.98 -2.47 0.36
CA GLU A 37 1.98 -1.50 -0.02
C GLU A 37 2.66 -2.08 -1.26
N TYR A 38 2.64 -1.31 -2.34
CA TYR A 38 3.31 -1.67 -3.57
C TYR A 38 4.51 -0.73 -3.74
N TYR A 39 5.67 -1.28 -4.06
CA TYR A 39 6.77 -0.50 -4.61
C TYR A 39 6.45 -0.23 -6.08
N SER A 40 6.35 1.05 -6.45
CA SER A 40 6.17 1.49 -7.83
C SER A 40 7.49 1.94 -8.43
N ALA A 41 7.79 1.49 -9.65
CA ALA A 41 8.94 1.92 -10.42
C ALA A 41 8.53 2.25 -11.86
N THR A 42 9.22 3.18 -12.50
CA THR A 42 8.97 3.58 -13.90
C THR A 42 10.22 3.41 -14.73
N ALA A 43 10.07 2.97 -15.98
CA ALA A 43 11.16 2.90 -16.96
C ALA A 43 10.79 3.65 -18.23
N LYS A 44 11.76 4.42 -18.76
CA LYS A 44 11.65 5.06 -20.08
C LYS A 44 12.40 4.26 -21.16
N THR A 45 13.41 3.51 -20.76
CA THR A 45 14.22 2.70 -21.66
C THR A 45 13.96 1.20 -21.49
N VAL A 46 14.25 0.45 -22.55
CA VAL A 46 14.09 -1.02 -22.54
C VAL A 46 15.07 -1.68 -21.55
N ASP A 47 16.26 -1.10 -21.35
CA ASP A 47 17.25 -1.59 -20.39
C ASP A 47 16.78 -1.46 -18.93
N GLU A 48 16.19 -0.32 -18.57
CA GLU A 48 15.58 -0.11 -17.25
C GLU A 48 14.40 -1.06 -17.02
N ALA A 49 13.53 -1.22 -18.03
CA ALA A 49 12.41 -2.15 -17.95
C ALA A 49 12.88 -3.59 -17.72
N ARG A 50 13.97 -4.01 -18.39
CA ARG A 50 14.58 -5.32 -18.20
C ARG A 50 15.08 -5.51 -16.76
N LYS A 51 15.81 -4.54 -16.21
CA LYS A 51 16.31 -4.58 -14.81
C LYS A 51 15.18 -4.67 -13.80
N LEU A 52 14.07 -3.96 -14.03
CA LEU A 52 12.89 -3.98 -13.15
C LEU A 52 12.21 -5.35 -13.17
N ILE A 53 12.08 -5.97 -14.35
CA ILE A 53 11.54 -7.33 -14.48
C ILE A 53 12.45 -8.36 -13.81
N GLU A 54 13.78 -8.27 -14.00
CA GLU A 54 14.77 -9.15 -13.33
C GLU A 54 14.74 -8.98 -11.79
N SER A 55 14.43 -7.77 -11.31
CA SER A 55 14.24 -7.48 -9.87
C SER A 55 12.90 -7.98 -9.31
N GLY A 56 12.05 -8.58 -10.15
CA GLY A 56 10.75 -9.14 -9.77
C GLY A 56 9.63 -8.11 -9.68
N PHE A 57 9.73 -6.98 -10.38
CA PHE A 57 8.58 -6.08 -10.56
C PHE A 57 7.70 -6.57 -11.71
N GLY A 58 6.39 -6.60 -11.49
CA GLY A 58 5.39 -6.88 -12.51
C GLY A 58 5.07 -5.64 -13.34
N TYR A 59 4.85 -5.83 -14.64
CA TYR A 59 4.38 -4.78 -15.54
C TYR A 59 2.90 -4.47 -15.26
N VAL A 60 2.55 -3.18 -15.21
CA VAL A 60 1.18 -2.72 -14.95
C VAL A 60 0.59 -2.04 -16.19
N CYS A 61 1.19 -0.95 -16.65
CA CYS A 61 0.70 -0.17 -17.79
C CYS A 61 1.79 0.73 -18.37
N ASP A 62 1.52 1.27 -19.55
CA ASP A 62 2.31 2.34 -20.17
C ASP A 62 1.47 3.61 -20.18
N MET A 63 2.04 4.73 -19.75
CA MET A 63 1.44 6.05 -19.87
C MET A 63 2.47 7.01 -20.46
N ASP A 64 2.10 7.67 -21.56
CA ASP A 64 2.93 8.71 -22.19
C ASP A 64 4.34 8.22 -22.60
N GLY A 65 4.47 6.94 -23.00
CA GLY A 65 5.74 6.32 -23.34
C GLY A 65 6.62 5.94 -22.13
N VAL A 66 6.06 5.98 -20.92
CA VAL A 66 6.69 5.54 -19.68
C VAL A 66 6.00 4.28 -19.18
N LYS A 67 6.78 3.21 -19.01
CA LYS A 67 6.28 1.93 -18.49
C LYS A 67 6.28 1.94 -16.97
N LEU A 68 5.15 1.57 -16.38
CA LEU A 68 4.93 1.45 -14.94
C LEU A 68 5.05 -0.02 -14.51
N PHE A 69 5.79 -0.22 -13.42
CA PHE A 69 6.02 -1.50 -12.79
C PHE A 69 5.65 -1.45 -11.32
N SER A 70 5.13 -2.54 -10.78
CA SER A 70 4.78 -2.66 -9.37
C SER A 70 5.29 -3.97 -8.77
N LYS A 71 5.68 -3.93 -7.50
CA LYS A 71 6.06 -5.11 -6.72
C LYS A 71 5.38 -5.05 -5.37
N ARG A 72 4.78 -6.14 -4.91
CA ARG A 72 4.24 -6.23 -3.53
C ARG A 72 5.39 -6.02 -2.53
N LYS A 73 5.13 -5.23 -1.49
CA LYS A 73 6.04 -5.01 -0.37
C LYS A 73 6.09 -6.19 0.58
#